data_AF-A0A0A6UDD2-F1
#
_entry.id   AF-A0A0A6UDD2-F1
#
_cell.length_a   1.000
_cell.length_b   1.000
_cell.length_c   1.000
_cell.angle_alpha   90.00
_cell.angle_beta   90.00
_cell.angle_gamma   90.00
#
_symmetry.space_group_name_H-M   'P 1'
#
loop_
_entity.id
_entity.type
_entity.pdbx_description
1 polymer ?
#
loop_
_entity_poly.entity_id
_entity_poly.type
_entity_poly.pdbx_seq_one_letter_code
_entity_poly.pdbx_strand_id
1 'polypeptide(L)'
;MRMEPREHLLEIWRATARSCWRDGEWHWGGRDGSNSISDAEQLLCVLLPATQIPSFGLDRPDTTVESMLEALRPLGDEKTIPMELVRIATQYFSRYSEKETGRPIFAGGSYYTTLTDGEILTAEQRDRDIVDSYAISVTLSLATIGFVRIFRQAVSREERRRELRRLERLASARLTAAMVGLLRSFSTHVFEPEDDPGQVLLRTLNRTGEPTKTVVRRFRDALQETIASFGEVLIGSGQTKELESGNRLFECGWSWSVVRDAPEVELEQKKTEPTGPDDVGQEIYDEIGEQPSGIAENKPYLYFTVVAVDAIADLFSERTRVLGLLNEEQQRLSRALQLRWDLTLSYWATVATFGDGQVWPLEDPPWQTTDRLRSEYYTLLVTSIVVKDLERRRGADNLLARIGTVLADLANEGRVTRQSRDSDSGIRLHSPGLLVPLERGDEDQPNGKVKKGEVQPVWLVTEFASLLLQRAIVIAGLLTDVEQRAVLMRLADRIWDHLVRRRLTGPAHLNLWDQPSNVFEGISDFKEPSWYYTERVVQGLVSTANLLSREPLVNDRSVIRSYDLLYEAEHLYDMELMRGSSEASPRVKDTLTNIRSRLERARRIIAIRPGSAGALATGILQDLDGLDAVRRTDGTGF
;
A
#
# COMPACT_ATOMS: atom_id res chain seq x y z
N MET A 1 13.01 -16.20 -2.86
CA MET A 1 12.56 -15.30 -1.79
C MET A 1 12.65 -16.08 -0.50
N ARG A 2 13.35 -15.55 0.50
CA ARG A 2 13.52 -16.18 1.82
C ARG A 2 12.47 -15.72 2.82
N MET A 3 11.83 -14.58 2.57
CA MET A 3 10.74 -14.09 3.40
C MET A 3 9.58 -15.09 3.44
N GLU A 4 9.13 -15.42 4.65
CA GLU A 4 7.98 -16.30 4.91
C GLU A 4 6.82 -15.44 5.43
N PRO A 5 6.10 -14.72 4.53
CA PRO A 5 5.14 -13.70 4.97
C PRO A 5 4.02 -14.29 5.83
N ARG A 6 3.61 -15.54 5.57
CA ARG A 6 2.60 -16.22 6.39
C ARG A 6 3.07 -16.36 7.84
N GLU A 7 4.29 -16.83 8.06
CA GLU A 7 4.81 -17.06 9.41
C GLU A 7 4.98 -15.73 10.16
N HIS A 8 5.56 -14.73 9.51
CA HIS A 8 5.75 -13.42 10.11
C HIS A 8 4.43 -12.68 10.41
N LEU A 9 3.42 -12.80 9.57
CA LEU A 9 2.09 -12.24 9.86
C LEU A 9 1.45 -12.92 11.08
N LEU A 10 1.59 -14.24 11.23
CA LEU A 10 1.13 -14.96 12.43
C LEU A 10 1.92 -14.57 13.68
N GLU A 11 3.23 -14.34 13.57
CA GLU A 11 4.05 -13.80 14.67
C GLU A 11 3.58 -12.41 15.09
N ILE A 12 3.26 -11.54 14.13
CA ILE A 12 2.73 -10.20 14.39
C ILE A 12 1.37 -10.31 15.08
N TRP A 13 0.45 -11.14 14.60
CA TRP A 13 -0.85 -11.35 15.26
C TRP A 13 -0.70 -11.81 16.71
N ARG A 14 0.19 -12.77 16.98
CA ARG A 14 0.52 -13.20 18.36
C ARG A 14 1.05 -12.05 19.19
N ALA A 15 1.91 -11.22 18.61
CA ALA A 15 2.55 -10.11 19.31
C ALA A 15 1.59 -8.94 19.56
N THR A 16 0.70 -8.64 18.61
CA THR A 16 -0.38 -7.67 18.74
C THR A 16 -1.37 -8.12 19.80
N ALA A 17 -1.86 -9.37 19.74
CA ALA A 17 -2.75 -9.90 20.76
C ALA A 17 -2.11 -9.83 22.16
N ARG A 18 -0.85 -10.22 22.30
CA ARG A 18 -0.14 -10.13 23.58
C ARG A 18 0.06 -8.69 24.09
N SER A 19 0.30 -7.74 23.20
CA SER A 19 0.58 -6.34 23.57
C SER A 19 -0.68 -5.55 23.89
N CYS A 20 -1.73 -5.77 23.10
CA CYS A 20 -2.97 -5.00 23.16
C CYS A 20 -4.04 -5.67 24.04
N TRP A 21 -4.06 -7.00 24.18
CA TRP A 21 -5.08 -7.69 24.97
C TRP A 21 -4.60 -7.99 26.38
N ARG A 22 -5.14 -7.27 27.38
CA ARG A 22 -4.82 -7.45 28.80
C ARG A 22 -6.09 -7.40 29.62
N ASP A 23 -6.22 -8.32 30.57
CA ASP A 23 -7.36 -8.43 31.48
C ASP A 23 -8.74 -8.52 30.78
N GLY A 24 -8.78 -9.11 29.58
CA GLY A 24 -10.02 -9.26 28.80
C GLY A 24 -10.48 -8.01 28.05
N GLU A 25 -9.63 -6.98 28.02
CA GLU A 25 -9.88 -5.71 27.33
C GLU A 25 -8.75 -5.38 26.35
N TRP A 26 -9.10 -4.55 25.35
CA TRP A 26 -8.14 -4.01 24.41
C TRP A 26 -7.55 -2.70 24.92
N HIS A 27 -6.23 -2.64 24.99
CA HIS A 27 -5.44 -1.51 25.44
C HIS A 27 -4.82 -0.79 24.25
N TRP A 28 -5.21 0.46 24.09
CA TRP A 28 -4.72 1.38 23.07
C TRP A 28 -3.38 2.03 23.44
N GLY A 29 -2.72 2.63 22.47
CA GLY A 29 -1.42 3.31 22.64
C GLY A 29 -0.20 2.46 22.36
N GLY A 30 0.98 3.00 22.64
CA GLY A 30 2.31 2.47 22.31
C GLY A 30 3.33 3.56 22.53
N ARG A 31 4.50 3.47 21.88
CA ARG A 31 5.61 4.45 22.02
C ARG A 31 5.15 5.89 21.93
N ASP A 32 4.31 6.16 20.95
CA ASP A 32 3.87 7.49 20.58
C ASP A 32 2.49 7.81 21.22
N GLY A 33 1.98 7.00 22.14
CA GLY A 33 0.67 7.18 22.77
C GLY A 33 -0.54 6.78 21.90
N SER A 34 -1.75 7.01 22.44
CA SER A 34 -3.02 6.73 21.76
C SER A 34 -3.51 7.99 21.04
N ASN A 35 -3.79 7.85 19.76
CA ASN A 35 -4.40 8.86 18.89
C ASN A 35 -5.15 8.15 17.75
N SER A 36 -5.92 8.91 16.95
CA SER A 36 -6.79 8.34 15.92
C SER A 36 -6.06 7.50 14.87
N ILE A 37 -4.79 7.82 14.61
CA ILE A 37 -3.93 7.15 13.64
C ILE A 37 -3.29 5.92 14.28
N SER A 38 -2.56 6.08 15.40
CA SER A 38 -1.89 5.00 16.14
C SER A 38 -2.84 3.84 16.49
N ASP A 39 -4.06 4.17 16.94
CA ASP A 39 -5.05 3.15 17.29
C ASP A 39 -5.65 2.49 16.03
N ALA A 40 -5.70 3.17 14.87
CA ALA A 40 -6.07 2.55 13.60
C ALA A 40 -4.97 1.60 13.11
N GLU A 41 -3.69 1.98 13.25
CA GLU A 41 -2.54 1.16 12.87
C GLU A 41 -2.50 -0.16 13.65
N GLN A 42 -2.83 -0.11 14.95
CA GLN A 42 -3.03 -1.30 15.77
C GLN A 42 -4.08 -2.25 15.20
N LEU A 43 -5.24 -1.73 14.82
CA LEU A 43 -6.31 -2.52 14.22
C LEU A 43 -5.89 -3.09 12.87
N LEU A 44 -5.21 -2.31 12.05
CA LEU A 44 -4.75 -2.72 10.72
C LEU A 44 -3.69 -3.82 10.79
N CYS A 45 -2.91 -3.92 11.86
CA CYS A 45 -2.03 -5.07 12.07
C CYS A 45 -2.77 -6.43 12.05
N VAL A 46 -4.07 -6.44 12.39
CA VAL A 46 -4.93 -7.64 12.32
C VAL A 46 -5.86 -7.61 11.12
N LEU A 47 -6.59 -6.51 10.93
CA LEU A 47 -7.63 -6.40 9.92
C LEU A 47 -7.08 -6.34 8.50
N LEU A 48 -5.89 -5.75 8.28
CA LEU A 48 -5.34 -5.63 6.93
C LEU A 48 -5.00 -7.01 6.35
N PRO A 49 -4.23 -7.90 7.01
CA PRO A 49 -4.03 -9.26 6.51
C PRO A 49 -5.32 -10.06 6.42
N ALA A 50 -6.19 -9.96 7.44
CA ALA A 50 -7.43 -10.73 7.51
C ALA A 50 -8.40 -10.38 6.38
N THR A 51 -8.36 -9.14 5.92
CA THR A 51 -9.20 -8.70 4.81
C THR A 51 -8.49 -8.94 3.50
N GLN A 52 -7.25 -8.48 3.30
CA GLN A 52 -6.58 -8.45 2.00
C GLN A 52 -6.02 -9.78 1.50
N ILE A 53 -5.68 -10.72 2.39
CA ILE A 53 -5.14 -12.03 2.00
C ILE A 53 -6.23 -13.09 2.16
N PRO A 54 -6.71 -13.73 1.08
CA PRO A 54 -7.81 -14.72 1.17
C PRO A 54 -7.56 -15.88 2.15
N SER A 55 -6.29 -16.31 2.29
CA SER A 55 -5.91 -17.40 3.20
C SER A 55 -5.77 -16.99 4.66
N PHE A 56 -5.99 -15.71 4.99
CA PHE A 56 -5.98 -15.14 6.33
C PHE A 56 -7.38 -14.70 6.81
N GLY A 57 -8.45 -15.04 6.07
CA GLY A 57 -9.81 -14.63 6.41
C GLY A 57 -10.23 -15.05 7.82
N LEU A 58 -10.58 -14.05 8.66
CA LEU A 58 -11.19 -14.23 9.99
C LEU A 58 -12.71 -13.96 9.96
N ASP A 59 -13.23 -13.52 8.84
CA ASP A 59 -14.64 -13.20 8.59
C ASP A 59 -15.50 -14.44 8.31
N ARG A 60 -14.89 -15.62 8.16
CA ARG A 60 -15.57 -16.90 7.97
C ARG A 60 -15.14 -17.92 9.02
N PRO A 61 -15.80 -17.94 10.20
CA PRO A 61 -15.44 -18.82 11.31
C PRO A 61 -15.15 -20.25 10.85
N ASP A 62 -16.10 -20.88 10.14
CA ASP A 62 -16.07 -22.31 9.78
C ASP A 62 -14.89 -22.73 8.88
N THR A 63 -14.15 -21.76 8.33
CA THR A 63 -13.00 -21.99 7.44
C THR A 63 -11.68 -21.47 8.01
N THR A 64 -11.69 -20.96 9.25
CA THR A 64 -10.50 -20.39 9.90
C THR A 64 -9.49 -21.49 10.21
N VAL A 65 -8.28 -21.35 9.69
CA VAL A 65 -7.19 -22.32 9.89
C VAL A 65 -6.66 -22.28 11.33
N GLU A 66 -6.37 -23.44 11.91
CA GLU A 66 -5.88 -23.63 13.30
C GLU A 66 -4.71 -22.70 13.67
N SER A 67 -3.74 -22.51 12.77
CA SER A 67 -2.58 -21.64 13.03
C SER A 67 -2.98 -20.18 13.31
N MET A 68 -4.09 -19.71 12.73
CA MET A 68 -4.63 -18.36 12.99
C MET A 68 -5.33 -18.29 14.34
N LEU A 69 -6.09 -19.33 14.69
CA LEU A 69 -6.74 -19.46 16.01
C LEU A 69 -5.69 -19.50 17.12
N GLU A 70 -4.60 -20.25 16.92
CA GLU A 70 -3.47 -20.27 17.85
C GLU A 70 -2.84 -18.88 17.98
N ALA A 71 -2.67 -18.16 16.85
CA ALA A 71 -2.06 -16.84 16.86
C ALA A 71 -2.89 -15.81 17.64
N LEU A 72 -4.21 -15.88 17.55
CA LEU A 72 -5.16 -14.97 18.21
C LEU A 72 -5.84 -15.58 19.42
N ARG A 73 -5.32 -16.70 19.96
CA ARG A 73 -5.89 -17.42 21.11
C ARG A 73 -6.26 -16.53 22.31
N PRO A 74 -5.51 -15.46 22.66
CA PRO A 74 -5.91 -14.56 23.75
C PRO A 74 -7.29 -13.91 23.55
N LEU A 75 -7.71 -13.68 22.29
CA LEU A 75 -9.00 -13.10 21.92
C LEU A 75 -10.15 -14.13 21.94
N GLY A 76 -9.85 -15.43 21.95
CA GLY A 76 -10.85 -16.49 22.08
C GLY A 76 -10.73 -17.58 21.02
N ASP A 77 -11.88 -18.20 20.70
CA ASP A 77 -12.01 -19.26 19.70
C ASP A 77 -12.49 -18.74 18.34
N GLU A 78 -12.69 -19.66 17.40
CA GLU A 78 -13.16 -19.41 16.03
C GLU A 78 -14.39 -18.51 15.92
N LYS A 79 -15.31 -18.56 16.91
CA LYS A 79 -16.55 -17.76 16.91
C LYS A 79 -16.43 -16.48 17.72
N THR A 80 -15.52 -16.47 18.69
CA THR A 80 -15.31 -15.35 19.61
C THR A 80 -14.38 -14.32 19.00
N ILE A 81 -13.29 -14.74 18.34
CA ILE A 81 -12.31 -13.84 17.70
C ILE A 81 -13.00 -12.81 16.77
N PRO A 82 -13.88 -13.18 15.83
CA PRO A 82 -14.48 -12.21 14.92
C PRO A 82 -15.42 -11.23 15.64
N MET A 83 -16.12 -11.68 16.69
CA MET A 83 -16.98 -10.80 17.49
C MET A 83 -16.17 -9.84 18.36
N GLU A 84 -15.03 -10.29 18.88
CA GLU A 84 -14.12 -9.41 19.63
C GLU A 84 -13.53 -8.33 18.72
N LEU A 85 -13.13 -8.68 17.51
CA LEU A 85 -12.68 -7.69 16.52
C LEU A 85 -13.78 -6.67 16.20
N VAL A 86 -15.04 -7.09 16.08
CA VAL A 86 -16.20 -6.19 15.90
C VAL A 86 -16.36 -5.26 17.10
N ARG A 87 -16.21 -5.77 18.33
CA ARG A 87 -16.31 -4.98 19.56
C ARG A 87 -15.19 -3.94 19.65
N ILE A 88 -13.95 -4.34 19.40
CA ILE A 88 -12.77 -3.46 19.43
C ILE A 88 -12.87 -2.39 18.33
N ALA A 89 -13.24 -2.77 17.11
CA ALA A 89 -13.46 -1.80 16.03
C ALA A 89 -14.59 -0.81 16.37
N THR A 90 -15.70 -1.29 16.94
CA THR A 90 -16.80 -0.42 17.40
C THR A 90 -16.32 0.57 18.47
N GLN A 91 -15.46 0.13 19.39
CA GLN A 91 -14.84 0.99 20.39
C GLN A 91 -13.97 2.07 19.74
N TYR A 92 -13.13 1.71 18.75
CA TYR A 92 -12.32 2.66 18.00
C TYR A 92 -13.18 3.74 17.33
N PHE A 93 -14.15 3.36 16.50
CA PHE A 93 -14.97 4.34 15.78
C PHE A 93 -15.78 5.21 16.74
N SER A 94 -16.26 4.66 17.86
CA SER A 94 -16.99 5.44 18.86
C SER A 94 -16.06 6.39 19.65
N ARG A 95 -14.80 6.00 19.88
CA ARG A 95 -13.80 6.80 20.59
C ARG A 95 -13.36 8.01 19.77
N TYR A 96 -13.26 7.85 18.46
CA TYR A 96 -12.85 8.89 17.50
C TYR A 96 -14.03 9.50 16.76
N SER A 97 -15.11 9.74 17.51
CA SER A 97 -16.27 10.53 17.09
C SER A 97 -16.62 11.53 18.20
N GLU A 98 -17.00 12.74 17.81
CA GLU A 98 -17.52 13.74 18.72
C GLU A 98 -18.82 13.25 19.35
N LYS A 99 -18.95 13.42 20.67
CA LYS A 99 -20.11 12.89 21.43
C LYS A 99 -21.43 13.59 21.09
N GLU A 100 -21.36 14.87 20.72
CA GLU A 100 -22.55 15.71 20.49
C GLU A 100 -23.03 15.62 19.04
N THR A 101 -22.12 15.74 18.10
CA THR A 101 -22.42 15.81 16.66
C THR A 101 -22.29 14.47 15.96
N GLY A 102 -21.61 13.49 16.57
CA GLY A 102 -21.23 12.24 15.91
C GLY A 102 -20.11 12.38 14.88
N ARG A 103 -19.60 13.60 14.66
CA ARG A 103 -18.57 13.88 13.65
C ARG A 103 -17.31 13.05 13.91
N PRO A 104 -16.78 12.33 12.90
CA PRO A 104 -15.50 11.64 13.04
C PRO A 104 -14.34 12.62 13.28
N ILE A 105 -13.45 12.27 14.22
CA ILE A 105 -12.27 13.07 14.59
C ILE A 105 -11.05 12.55 13.83
N PHE A 106 -10.28 13.43 13.20
CA PHE A 106 -9.09 13.08 12.41
C PHE A 106 -7.81 13.73 12.93
N ALA A 107 -7.81 14.12 14.22
CA ALA A 107 -6.67 14.74 14.89
C ALA A 107 -5.38 13.89 14.79
N GLY A 108 -4.25 14.54 14.48
CA GLY A 108 -2.93 13.92 14.46
C GLY A 108 -2.38 13.59 15.87
N GLY A 109 -2.86 14.31 16.89
CA GLY A 109 -2.61 14.00 18.29
C GLY A 109 -1.12 13.98 18.65
N SER A 110 -0.69 12.85 19.20
CA SER A 110 0.67 12.65 19.69
C SER A 110 1.73 12.42 18.60
N TYR A 111 1.34 12.32 17.33
CA TYR A 111 2.30 12.25 16.20
C TYR A 111 2.84 13.63 15.83
N TYR A 112 2.17 14.71 16.24
CA TYR A 112 2.74 16.04 16.12
C TYR A 112 3.90 16.22 17.09
N THR A 113 5.04 16.63 16.56
CA THR A 113 6.26 16.97 17.32
C THR A 113 6.71 18.40 17.03
N THR A 114 7.83 18.79 17.64
CA THR A 114 8.46 20.11 17.49
C THR A 114 9.85 19.93 16.87
N LEU A 115 10.37 20.98 16.23
CA LEU A 115 11.76 20.98 15.72
C LEU A 115 12.78 21.01 16.85
N THR A 116 12.44 21.69 17.96
CA THR A 116 13.33 21.91 19.09
C THR A 116 12.88 21.08 20.28
N ASP A 117 13.80 20.31 20.86
CA ASP A 117 13.55 19.56 22.09
C ASP A 117 13.16 20.49 23.23
N GLY A 118 12.09 20.14 23.94
CA GLY A 118 11.57 20.89 25.10
C GLY A 118 10.48 21.91 24.76
N GLU A 119 10.20 22.17 23.48
CA GLU A 119 8.99 22.89 23.07
C GLU A 119 7.75 22.01 23.22
N ILE A 120 6.61 22.62 23.59
CA ILE A 120 5.36 21.89 23.84
C ILE A 120 4.26 22.49 22.97
N LEU A 121 3.66 21.64 22.12
CA LEU A 121 2.47 22.01 21.34
C LEU A 121 1.26 22.21 22.25
N THR A 122 0.37 23.13 21.87
CA THR A 122 -0.91 23.33 22.57
C THR A 122 -1.88 22.16 22.30
N ALA A 123 -2.94 22.04 23.10
CA ALA A 123 -3.99 21.04 22.86
C ALA A 123 -4.66 21.25 21.49
N GLU A 124 -5.01 22.50 21.17
CA GLU A 124 -5.58 22.89 19.87
C GLU A 124 -4.67 22.52 18.69
N GLN A 125 -3.34 22.59 18.85
CA GLN A 125 -2.40 22.15 17.82
C GLN A 125 -2.43 20.64 17.59
N ARG A 126 -2.57 19.86 18.67
CA ARG A 126 -2.67 18.40 18.59
C ARG A 126 -4.00 17.92 18.05
N ASP A 127 -5.06 18.69 18.27
CA ASP A 127 -6.43 18.37 17.83
C ASP A 127 -6.69 18.69 16.35
N ARG A 128 -5.69 19.20 15.62
CA ARG A 128 -5.80 19.49 14.19
C ARG A 128 -5.89 18.21 13.37
N ASP A 129 -6.86 18.19 12.45
CA ASP A 129 -6.99 17.13 11.46
C ASP A 129 -5.79 17.11 10.52
N ILE A 130 -5.42 15.91 10.04
CA ILE A 130 -4.29 15.71 9.15
C ILE A 130 -4.60 14.70 8.04
N VAL A 131 -4.00 14.88 6.86
CA VAL A 131 -4.21 13.99 5.70
C VAL A 131 -3.86 12.55 5.99
N ASP A 132 -2.84 12.29 6.81
CA ASP A 132 -2.46 10.94 7.22
C ASP A 132 -3.63 10.21 7.93
N SER A 133 -4.39 10.94 8.76
CA SER A 133 -5.56 10.43 9.45
C SER A 133 -6.74 10.18 8.52
N TYR A 134 -6.97 11.05 7.52
CA TYR A 134 -7.97 10.78 6.49
C TYR A 134 -7.60 9.52 5.67
N ALA A 135 -6.33 9.41 5.25
CA ALA A 135 -5.84 8.31 4.44
C ALA A 135 -5.95 6.96 5.17
N ILE A 136 -5.45 6.86 6.40
CA ILE A 136 -5.55 5.61 7.18
C ILE A 136 -7.00 5.22 7.47
N SER A 137 -7.89 6.21 7.60
CA SER A 137 -9.31 5.97 7.82
C SER A 137 -10.01 5.38 6.60
N VAL A 138 -9.57 5.73 5.38
CA VAL A 138 -10.07 5.06 4.16
C VAL A 138 -9.74 3.57 4.22
N THR A 139 -8.47 3.23 4.45
CA THR A 139 -8.02 1.82 4.51
C THR A 139 -8.72 1.05 5.64
N LEU A 140 -8.79 1.61 6.85
CA LEU A 140 -9.44 0.95 7.99
C LEU A 140 -10.96 0.78 7.79
N SER A 141 -11.65 1.81 7.30
CA SER A 141 -13.09 1.73 7.05
C SER A 141 -13.42 0.70 5.97
N LEU A 142 -12.67 0.65 4.86
CA LEU A 142 -12.86 -0.36 3.83
C LEU A 142 -12.59 -1.78 4.35
N ALA A 143 -11.53 -1.97 5.14
CA ALA A 143 -11.24 -3.25 5.78
C ALA A 143 -12.38 -3.68 6.71
N THR A 144 -12.89 -2.76 7.53
CA THR A 144 -13.99 -3.02 8.47
C THR A 144 -15.30 -3.33 7.76
N ILE A 145 -15.70 -2.52 6.76
CA ILE A 145 -16.94 -2.75 6.00
C ILE A 145 -16.87 -4.10 5.28
N GLY A 146 -15.73 -4.40 4.64
CA GLY A 146 -15.51 -5.68 3.97
C GLY A 146 -15.62 -6.87 4.93
N PHE A 147 -14.95 -6.78 6.08
CA PHE A 147 -14.99 -7.80 7.13
C PHE A 147 -16.42 -8.05 7.63
N VAL A 148 -17.11 -6.99 8.01
CA VAL A 148 -18.47 -7.06 8.59
C VAL A 148 -19.47 -7.62 7.59
N ARG A 149 -19.39 -7.25 6.31
CA ARG A 149 -20.32 -7.74 5.28
C ARG A 149 -20.22 -9.23 5.05
N ILE A 150 -19.00 -9.77 5.01
CA ILE A 150 -18.78 -11.21 4.85
C ILE A 150 -19.18 -11.93 6.14
N PHE A 151 -18.72 -11.45 7.30
CA PHE A 151 -19.00 -12.08 8.58
C PHE A 151 -20.49 -12.12 8.93
N ARG A 152 -21.26 -11.10 8.54
CA ARG A 152 -22.72 -11.06 8.72
C ARG A 152 -23.44 -12.25 8.08
N GLN A 153 -22.88 -12.84 7.01
CA GLN A 153 -23.47 -14.02 6.35
C GLN A 153 -23.40 -15.26 7.23
N ALA A 154 -22.38 -15.38 8.08
CA ALA A 154 -22.20 -16.49 9.01
C ALA A 154 -22.97 -16.33 10.35
N VAL A 155 -23.50 -15.14 10.62
CA VAL A 155 -24.21 -14.84 11.87
C VAL A 155 -25.72 -14.98 11.70
N SER A 156 -26.36 -15.83 12.51
CA SER A 156 -27.82 -16.05 12.50
C SER A 156 -28.60 -15.22 13.53
N ARG A 157 -27.98 -14.86 14.67
CA ARG A 157 -28.64 -14.13 15.76
C ARG A 157 -28.83 -12.66 15.43
N GLU A 158 -30.06 -12.15 15.56
CA GLU A 158 -30.42 -10.79 15.15
C GLU A 158 -29.76 -9.68 16.00
N GLU A 159 -29.51 -9.93 17.29
CA GLU A 159 -28.76 -9.02 18.14
C GLU A 159 -27.34 -8.77 17.62
N ARG A 160 -26.61 -9.83 17.30
CA ARG A 160 -25.26 -9.73 16.72
C ARG A 160 -25.29 -9.09 15.32
N ARG A 161 -26.32 -9.37 14.53
CA ARG A 161 -26.52 -8.67 13.23
C ARG A 161 -26.72 -7.17 13.42
N ARG A 162 -27.42 -6.73 14.47
CA ARG A 162 -27.56 -5.31 14.82
C ARG A 162 -26.22 -4.67 15.19
N GLU A 163 -25.37 -5.36 15.94
CA GLU A 163 -24.01 -4.89 16.26
C GLU A 163 -23.16 -4.72 14.99
N LEU A 164 -23.19 -5.70 14.09
CA LEU A 164 -22.53 -5.64 12.79
C LEU A 164 -23.02 -4.45 11.95
N ARG A 165 -24.34 -4.25 11.83
CA ARG A 165 -24.91 -3.09 11.12
C ARG A 165 -24.55 -1.76 11.77
N ARG A 166 -24.39 -1.72 13.09
CA ARG A 166 -23.92 -0.51 13.80
C ARG A 166 -22.48 -0.20 13.42
N LEU A 167 -21.59 -1.19 13.45
CA LEU A 167 -20.18 -1.00 13.07
C LEU A 167 -20.06 -0.57 11.60
N GLU A 168 -20.81 -1.20 10.69
CA GLU A 168 -20.82 -0.82 9.27
C GLU A 168 -21.19 0.65 9.05
N ARG A 169 -22.22 1.15 9.76
CA ARG A 169 -22.61 2.57 9.70
C ARG A 169 -21.53 3.51 10.23
N LEU A 170 -20.93 3.19 11.38
CA LEU A 170 -19.84 4.01 11.94
C LEU A 170 -18.63 4.08 10.98
N ALA A 171 -18.26 2.93 10.40
CA ALA A 171 -17.17 2.87 9.43
C ALA A 171 -17.51 3.63 8.13
N SER A 172 -18.75 3.54 7.66
CA SER A 172 -19.25 4.25 6.48
C SER A 172 -19.25 5.78 6.69
N ALA A 173 -19.72 6.26 7.86
CA ALA A 173 -19.69 7.68 8.21
C ALA A 173 -18.26 8.23 8.22
N ARG A 174 -17.33 7.52 8.87
CA ARG A 174 -15.92 7.89 8.89
C ARG A 174 -15.28 7.85 7.49
N LEU A 175 -15.65 6.87 6.66
CA LEU A 175 -15.17 6.78 5.28
C LEU A 175 -15.60 8.01 4.47
N THR A 176 -16.88 8.36 4.52
CA THR A 176 -17.42 9.55 3.83
C THR A 176 -16.70 10.83 4.29
N ALA A 177 -16.54 11.01 5.61
CA ALA A 177 -15.84 12.18 6.16
C ALA A 177 -14.37 12.23 5.75
N ALA A 178 -13.68 11.08 5.71
CA ALA A 178 -12.30 10.98 5.25
C ALA A 178 -12.16 11.34 3.76
N MET A 179 -13.08 10.87 2.91
CA MET A 179 -13.09 11.21 1.48
C MET A 179 -13.30 12.70 1.24
N VAL A 180 -14.18 13.34 2.02
CA VAL A 180 -14.38 14.79 2.00
C VAL A 180 -13.12 15.52 2.46
N GLY A 181 -12.49 15.08 3.54
CA GLY A 181 -11.21 15.62 4.01
C GLY A 181 -10.11 15.56 2.94
N LEU A 182 -9.98 14.42 2.26
CA LEU A 182 -9.03 14.24 1.16
C LEU A 182 -9.34 15.14 -0.05
N LEU A 183 -10.61 15.34 -0.40
CA LEU A 183 -10.99 16.26 -1.49
C LEU A 183 -10.58 17.70 -1.18
N ARG A 184 -10.85 18.14 0.05
CA ARG A 184 -10.58 19.52 0.51
C ARG A 184 -9.12 19.76 0.90
N SER A 185 -8.31 18.71 0.97
CA SER A 185 -6.85 18.79 1.19
C SER A 185 -6.05 18.78 -0.11
N PHE A 186 -6.70 18.57 -1.26
CA PHE A 186 -6.04 18.62 -2.56
C PHE A 186 -5.63 20.07 -2.89
N SER A 187 -4.39 20.24 -3.32
CA SER A 187 -3.78 21.53 -3.60
C SER A 187 -3.20 21.58 -5.01
N THR A 188 -3.34 22.73 -5.64
CA THR A 188 -2.62 23.10 -6.87
C THR A 188 -1.92 24.42 -6.61
N HIS A 189 -0.60 24.38 -6.54
CA HIS A 189 0.24 25.54 -6.28
C HIS A 189 0.79 26.05 -7.60
N VAL A 190 0.42 27.27 -8.00
CA VAL A 190 0.83 27.90 -9.25
C VAL A 190 1.82 29.03 -8.96
N PHE A 191 2.91 29.10 -9.71
CA PHE A 191 4.00 30.05 -9.48
C PHE A 191 4.68 30.46 -10.80
N GLU A 192 5.38 31.59 -10.78
CA GLU A 192 6.16 32.05 -11.93
C GLU A 192 7.52 31.30 -12.01
N PRO A 193 8.13 31.16 -13.20
CA PRO A 193 9.44 30.54 -13.35
C PRO A 193 10.55 31.22 -12.52
N GLU A 194 10.43 32.51 -12.28
CA GLU A 194 11.38 33.33 -11.50
C GLU A 194 11.22 33.17 -9.99
N ASP A 195 10.07 32.65 -9.52
CA ASP A 195 9.83 32.44 -8.10
C ASP A 195 10.71 31.32 -7.54
N ASP A 196 10.93 31.34 -6.23
CA ASP A 196 11.77 30.35 -5.54
C ASP A 196 11.39 28.88 -5.85
N PRO A 197 10.09 28.48 -5.79
CA PRO A 197 9.64 27.16 -6.23
C PRO A 197 9.94 26.88 -7.71
N GLY A 198 9.72 27.87 -8.59
CA GLY A 198 9.98 27.77 -10.03
C GLY A 198 11.45 27.46 -10.33
N GLN A 199 12.35 28.18 -9.67
CA GLN A 199 13.80 27.97 -9.82
C GLN A 199 14.25 26.59 -9.32
N VAL A 200 13.65 26.06 -8.25
CA VAL A 200 13.95 24.71 -7.76
C VAL A 200 13.48 23.66 -8.77
N LEU A 201 12.21 23.74 -9.22
CA LEU A 201 11.66 22.81 -10.19
C LEU A 201 12.48 22.81 -11.49
N LEU A 202 12.82 23.99 -12.01
CA LEU A 202 13.59 24.10 -13.25
C LEU A 202 15.01 23.53 -13.13
N ARG A 203 15.65 23.63 -11.95
CA ARG A 203 16.93 22.95 -11.70
C ARG A 203 16.78 21.42 -11.71
N THR A 204 15.70 20.90 -11.14
CA THR A 204 15.40 19.45 -11.14
C THR A 204 15.14 18.94 -12.57
N LEU A 205 14.44 19.71 -13.40
CA LEU A 205 14.10 19.34 -14.77
C LEU A 205 15.28 19.52 -15.75
N ASN A 206 16.06 20.59 -15.60
CA ASN A 206 17.08 20.97 -16.58
C ASN A 206 18.42 20.22 -16.39
N ARG A 207 18.45 18.95 -16.81
CA ARG A 207 19.65 18.10 -16.72
C ARG A 207 20.68 18.33 -17.82
N THR A 208 20.29 18.98 -18.92
CA THR A 208 21.13 19.21 -20.11
C THR A 208 21.72 20.63 -20.18
N GLY A 209 21.36 21.52 -19.26
CA GLY A 209 21.82 22.91 -19.25
C GLY A 209 21.18 23.77 -20.35
N GLU A 210 19.97 23.41 -20.78
CA GLU A 210 19.20 24.15 -21.78
C GLU A 210 18.75 25.54 -21.27
N PRO A 211 18.47 26.51 -22.17
CA PRO A 211 17.90 27.79 -21.76
C PRO A 211 16.55 27.60 -21.05
N THR A 212 16.35 28.30 -19.93
CA THR A 212 15.16 28.18 -19.07
C THR A 212 13.83 28.27 -19.84
N LYS A 213 13.73 29.22 -20.79
CA LYS A 213 12.52 29.38 -21.61
C LYS A 213 12.19 28.14 -22.46
N THR A 214 13.22 27.44 -22.94
CA THR A 214 13.05 26.19 -23.70
C THR A 214 12.53 25.07 -22.80
N VAL A 215 13.10 24.95 -21.59
CA VAL A 215 12.68 23.96 -20.60
C VAL A 215 11.24 24.20 -20.17
N VAL A 216 10.87 25.44 -19.84
CA VAL A 216 9.48 25.81 -19.46
C VAL A 216 8.50 25.43 -20.58
N ARG A 217 8.79 25.80 -21.84
CA ARG A 217 7.92 25.47 -22.97
C ARG A 217 7.75 23.96 -23.13
N ARG A 218 8.86 23.20 -23.20
CA ARG A 218 8.84 21.74 -23.35
C ARG A 218 8.10 21.05 -22.20
N PHE A 219 8.29 21.54 -20.98
CA PHE A 219 7.63 21.02 -19.80
C PHE A 219 6.12 21.27 -19.84
N ARG A 220 5.69 22.47 -20.24
CA ARG A 220 4.27 22.78 -20.45
C ARG A 220 3.66 21.96 -21.58
N ASP A 221 4.37 21.79 -22.69
CA ASP A 221 3.92 20.95 -23.80
C ASP A 221 3.71 19.49 -23.32
N ALA A 222 4.63 18.96 -22.51
CA ALA A 222 4.50 17.63 -21.93
C ALA A 222 3.32 17.49 -20.94
N LEU A 223 2.94 18.58 -20.26
CA LEU A 223 1.82 18.61 -19.32
C LEU A 223 0.51 19.10 -19.93
N GLN A 224 0.44 19.35 -21.25
CA GLN A 224 -0.73 19.98 -21.88
C GLN A 224 -2.02 19.19 -21.62
N GLU A 225 -1.99 17.87 -21.73
CA GLU A 225 -3.15 17.01 -21.43
C GLU A 225 -3.56 17.11 -19.96
N THR A 226 -2.57 17.09 -19.05
CA THR A 226 -2.82 17.21 -17.60
C THR A 226 -3.44 18.56 -17.26
N ILE A 227 -2.93 19.66 -17.84
CA ILE A 227 -3.46 21.02 -17.67
C ILE A 227 -4.91 21.10 -18.17
N ALA A 228 -5.23 20.52 -19.32
CA ALA A 228 -6.58 20.54 -19.85
C ALA A 228 -7.58 19.80 -18.92
N SER A 229 -7.18 18.65 -18.38
CA SER A 229 -8.01 17.87 -17.47
C SER A 229 -8.26 18.53 -16.10
N PHE A 230 -7.47 19.53 -15.69
CA PHE A 230 -7.77 20.32 -14.49
C PHE A 230 -9.06 21.13 -14.62
N GLY A 231 -9.52 21.44 -15.84
CA GLY A 231 -10.81 22.10 -16.07
C GLY A 231 -12.02 21.28 -15.59
N GLU A 232 -11.87 19.96 -15.44
CA GLU A 232 -12.94 19.05 -15.01
C GLU A 232 -13.05 18.92 -13.47
N VAL A 233 -12.14 19.55 -12.73
CA VAL A 233 -12.06 19.47 -11.27
C VAL A 233 -13.04 20.46 -10.63
N LEU A 234 -14.29 20.02 -10.42
CA LEU A 234 -15.40 20.90 -9.99
C LEU A 234 -15.72 20.87 -8.48
N ILE A 235 -15.46 19.76 -7.78
CA ILE A 235 -15.90 19.55 -6.38
C ILE A 235 -14.76 19.84 -5.41
N GLY A 236 -14.90 20.78 -4.47
CA GLY A 236 -13.99 20.90 -3.32
C GLY A 236 -12.64 21.58 -3.58
N SER A 237 -12.42 22.21 -4.74
CA SER A 237 -11.18 22.95 -5.07
C SER A 237 -11.48 24.37 -5.51
N GLY A 238 -10.87 25.35 -4.83
CA GLY A 238 -10.84 26.73 -5.29
C GLY A 238 -9.73 26.93 -6.34
N GLN A 239 -10.09 27.53 -7.47
CA GLN A 239 -9.21 28.14 -8.49
C GLN A 239 -8.32 27.20 -9.36
N THR A 240 -8.81 26.86 -10.56
CA THR A 240 -8.03 26.25 -11.66
C THR A 240 -7.78 27.21 -12.85
N LYS A 241 -8.39 28.40 -12.85
CA LYS A 241 -8.32 29.37 -13.96
C LYS A 241 -6.91 29.92 -14.22
N GLU A 242 -6.03 29.91 -13.22
CA GLU A 242 -4.66 30.44 -13.37
C GLU A 242 -3.74 29.53 -14.19
N LEU A 243 -4.05 28.22 -14.28
CA LEU A 243 -3.25 27.22 -15.01
C LEU A 243 -3.25 27.45 -16.54
N GLU A 244 -4.30 28.11 -17.05
CA GLU A 244 -4.45 28.45 -18.48
C GLU A 244 -3.46 29.53 -18.93
N SER A 245 -2.81 30.25 -18.00
CA SER A 245 -1.79 31.25 -18.31
C SER A 245 -0.54 30.58 -18.88
N GLY A 246 -0.17 30.92 -20.11
CA GLY A 246 0.81 30.17 -20.93
C GLY A 246 2.26 30.08 -20.43
N ASN A 247 2.64 30.84 -19.38
CA ASN A 247 4.02 30.87 -18.88
C ASN A 247 4.19 30.41 -17.42
N ARG A 248 3.10 30.11 -16.70
CA ARG A 248 3.18 29.72 -15.29
C ARG A 248 3.65 28.27 -15.13
N LEU A 249 4.28 27.97 -14.01
CA LEU A 249 4.56 26.60 -13.57
C LEU A 249 3.57 26.24 -12.46
N PHE A 250 3.43 24.94 -12.20
CA PHE A 250 2.59 24.48 -11.11
C PHE A 250 3.08 23.16 -10.53
N GLU A 251 2.58 22.86 -9.34
CA GLU A 251 2.64 21.56 -8.68
C GLU A 251 1.25 21.18 -8.17
N CYS A 252 0.96 19.87 -8.15
CA CYS A 252 -0.29 19.35 -7.62
C CYS A 252 -0.08 18.14 -6.71
N GLY A 253 -1.02 17.95 -5.78
CA GLY A 253 -0.99 16.86 -4.81
C GLY A 253 -1.85 17.20 -3.60
N TRP A 254 -1.46 16.70 -2.43
CA TRP A 254 -2.18 16.95 -1.17
C TRP A 254 -1.33 17.80 -0.23
N SER A 255 -1.95 18.80 0.37
CA SER A 255 -1.38 19.53 1.51
C SER A 255 -1.39 18.64 2.76
N TRP A 256 -0.89 19.14 3.88
CA TRP A 256 -0.84 18.36 5.12
C TRP A 256 -2.18 18.24 5.85
N SER A 257 -3.10 19.18 5.61
CA SER A 257 -4.48 19.19 6.12
C SER A 257 -5.40 19.87 5.09
N VAL A 258 -6.66 20.11 5.49
CA VAL A 258 -7.62 20.85 4.66
C VAL A 258 -7.03 22.22 4.30
N VAL A 259 -6.98 22.49 3.00
CA VAL A 259 -6.43 23.73 2.46
C VAL A 259 -7.30 24.89 2.92
N ARG A 260 -6.67 25.98 3.35
CA ARG A 260 -7.38 27.19 3.75
C ARG A 260 -8.33 27.66 2.64
N ASP A 261 -9.52 28.10 3.04
CA ASP A 261 -10.58 28.57 2.15
C ASP A 261 -11.05 27.49 1.13
N ALA A 262 -10.72 26.21 1.35
CA ALA A 262 -11.26 25.12 0.57
C ALA A 262 -12.79 25.04 0.74
N PRO A 263 -13.55 25.08 -0.37
CA PRO A 263 -15.00 25.09 -0.31
C PRO A 263 -15.52 23.81 0.35
N GLU A 264 -16.69 23.90 0.98
CA GLU A 264 -17.38 22.73 1.48
C GLU A 264 -17.82 21.82 0.33
N VAL A 265 -17.81 20.52 0.58
CA VAL A 265 -18.31 19.53 -0.36
C VAL A 265 -19.80 19.34 -0.14
N GLU A 266 -20.61 19.70 -1.12
CA GLU A 266 -22.04 19.43 -1.08
C GLU A 266 -22.28 17.91 -1.09
N LEU A 267 -23.03 17.42 -0.10
CA LEU A 267 -23.46 16.03 0.03
C LEU A 267 -24.95 15.91 -0.30
N GLU A 268 -25.33 14.86 -1.01
CA GLU A 268 -26.73 14.59 -1.32
C GLU A 268 -27.48 14.16 -0.05
N GLN A 269 -28.19 15.10 0.60
CA GLN A 269 -29.05 14.79 1.74
C GLN A 269 -30.38 14.18 1.26
N LYS A 270 -30.47 12.85 1.05
CA LYS A 270 -31.79 12.20 1.10
C LYS A 270 -32.22 12.05 2.56
N LYS A 271 -33.20 12.85 2.97
CA LYS A 271 -34.07 12.48 4.09
C LYS A 271 -35.06 11.45 3.60
N THR A 272 -34.79 10.17 3.85
CA THR A 272 -35.83 9.15 3.69
C THR A 272 -36.75 9.22 4.90
N GLU A 273 -38.01 9.61 4.72
CA GLU A 273 -39.01 9.53 5.78
C GLU A 273 -39.20 8.06 6.20
N PRO A 274 -39.22 7.73 7.49
CA PRO A 274 -39.44 6.36 7.93
C PRO A 274 -40.88 5.91 7.60
N THR A 275 -41.03 4.95 6.70
CA THR A 275 -42.33 4.45 6.22
C THR A 275 -43.00 3.39 7.13
N GLY A 276 -42.48 3.13 8.34
CA GLY A 276 -43.12 2.27 9.34
C GLY A 276 -42.25 1.94 10.56
N PRO A 277 -42.84 1.35 11.64
CA PRO A 277 -42.10 0.98 12.86
C PRO A 277 -41.08 -0.16 12.67
N ASP A 278 -41.25 -0.96 11.62
CA ASP A 278 -40.31 -2.02 11.20
C ASP A 278 -39.53 -1.63 9.92
N ASP A 279 -39.75 -0.43 9.40
CA ASP A 279 -39.12 0.08 8.19
C ASP A 279 -37.88 0.91 8.58
N VAL A 280 -36.77 0.19 8.77
CA VAL A 280 -35.45 0.81 8.86
C VAL A 280 -35.11 1.27 7.46
N GLY A 281 -35.57 2.49 7.12
CA GLY A 281 -35.42 3.13 5.82
C GLY A 281 -34.09 2.78 5.16
N GLN A 282 -34.19 2.19 3.98
CA GLN A 282 -33.09 2.07 3.04
C GLN A 282 -32.52 3.47 2.78
N GLU A 283 -31.20 3.58 2.95
CA GLU A 283 -30.35 4.73 2.61
C GLU A 283 -30.60 6.00 3.45
N ILE A 284 -30.23 5.95 4.74
CA ILE A 284 -29.80 7.16 5.45
C ILE A 284 -28.34 7.39 5.03
N TYR A 285 -28.06 8.41 4.22
CA TYR A 285 -26.67 8.83 4.00
C TYR A 285 -26.09 9.28 5.33
N ASP A 286 -24.85 8.86 5.61
CA ASP A 286 -24.23 9.11 6.90
C ASP A 286 -24.02 10.63 7.11
N GLU A 287 -24.74 11.23 8.06
CA GLU A 287 -24.47 12.60 8.48
C GLU A 287 -23.03 12.67 9.03
N ILE A 288 -22.13 13.33 8.31
CA ILE A 288 -20.72 13.45 8.69
C ILE A 288 -20.43 14.64 9.63
N GLY A 289 -21.47 15.40 9.99
CA GLY A 289 -21.35 16.64 10.77
C GLY A 289 -20.82 17.82 9.95
N GLU A 290 -20.46 18.90 10.65
CA GLU A 290 -19.90 20.13 10.06
C GLU A 290 -18.49 19.89 9.51
N GLN A 291 -18.22 20.38 8.29
CA GLN A 291 -16.92 20.26 7.65
C GLN A 291 -15.97 21.34 8.22
N PRO A 292 -14.79 20.98 8.76
CA PRO A 292 -13.92 21.96 9.42
C PRO A 292 -13.37 23.01 8.45
N SER A 293 -13.12 24.22 8.94
CA SER A 293 -12.37 25.23 8.19
C SER A 293 -10.94 24.77 7.91
N GLY A 294 -10.44 25.09 6.72
CA GLY A 294 -9.07 24.76 6.33
C GLY A 294 -8.03 25.63 7.02
N ILE A 295 -6.86 25.04 7.29
CA ILE A 295 -5.74 25.68 8.01
C ILE A 295 -4.40 25.53 7.27
N ALA A 296 -4.32 24.57 6.35
CA ALA A 296 -3.10 24.30 5.62
C ALA A 296 -2.91 25.31 4.49
N GLU A 297 -1.66 25.62 4.19
CA GLU A 297 -1.35 26.40 3.00
C GLU A 297 -1.78 25.65 1.73
N ASN A 298 -2.15 26.38 0.68
CA ASN A 298 -2.41 25.83 -0.65
C ASN A 298 -1.09 25.45 -1.36
N LYS A 299 -0.35 24.52 -0.76
CA LYS A 299 0.83 23.89 -1.34
C LYS A 299 0.79 22.37 -1.13
N PRO A 300 1.14 21.57 -2.15
CA PRO A 300 1.25 20.13 -1.99
C PRO A 300 2.51 19.75 -1.22
N TYR A 301 2.39 18.77 -0.34
CA TYR A 301 3.48 18.16 0.39
C TYR A 301 3.72 16.76 -0.17
N LEU A 302 4.96 16.45 -0.57
CA LEU A 302 5.25 15.18 -1.24
C LEU A 302 4.89 13.95 -0.36
N TYR A 303 5.14 14.02 0.95
CA TYR A 303 4.75 12.96 1.89
C TYR A 303 3.23 12.71 1.89
N PHE A 304 2.43 13.74 2.17
CA PHE A 304 0.98 13.62 2.23
C PHE A 304 0.36 13.29 0.87
N THR A 305 1.01 13.72 -0.22
CA THR A 305 0.62 13.34 -1.58
C THR A 305 0.75 11.84 -1.80
N VAL A 306 1.87 11.21 -1.42
CA VAL A 306 2.03 9.75 -1.55
C VAL A 306 1.04 9.00 -0.67
N VAL A 307 0.87 9.43 0.58
CA VAL A 307 -0.08 8.82 1.53
C VAL A 307 -1.52 8.89 0.99
N ALA A 308 -1.96 10.03 0.48
CA ALA A 308 -3.27 10.20 -0.13
C ALA A 308 -3.42 9.34 -1.40
N VAL A 309 -2.40 9.31 -2.26
CA VAL A 309 -2.38 8.50 -3.49
C VAL A 309 -2.49 7.00 -3.19
N ASP A 310 -1.84 6.51 -2.13
CA ASP A 310 -1.96 5.13 -1.69
C ASP A 310 -3.38 4.82 -1.19
N ALA A 311 -3.93 5.63 -0.28
CA ALA A 311 -5.27 5.41 0.28
C ALA A 311 -6.40 5.54 -0.76
N ILE A 312 -6.30 6.50 -1.69
CA ILE A 312 -7.31 6.70 -2.73
C ILE A 312 -7.38 5.49 -3.68
N ALA A 313 -6.26 4.81 -3.93
CA ALA A 313 -6.24 3.61 -4.76
C ALA A 313 -7.10 2.47 -4.18
N ASP A 314 -7.27 2.40 -2.85
CA ASP A 314 -8.12 1.39 -2.21
C ASP A 314 -9.60 1.56 -2.57
N LEU A 315 -10.06 2.80 -2.80
CA LEU A 315 -11.47 3.12 -3.10
C LEU A 315 -11.96 2.53 -4.44
N PHE A 316 -11.06 2.36 -5.40
CA PHE A 316 -11.40 1.80 -6.72
C PHE A 316 -10.64 0.50 -7.02
N SER A 317 -10.05 -0.13 -5.99
CA SER A 317 -9.46 -1.45 -6.11
C SER A 317 -10.48 -2.49 -6.57
N GLU A 318 -10.01 -3.56 -7.21
CA GLU A 318 -10.87 -4.66 -7.68
C GLU A 318 -11.75 -5.21 -6.53
N ARG A 319 -11.14 -5.39 -5.36
CA ARG A 319 -11.83 -5.84 -4.15
C ARG A 319 -12.99 -4.91 -3.77
N THR A 320 -12.74 -3.61 -3.69
CA THR A 320 -13.75 -2.62 -3.30
C THR A 320 -14.94 -2.63 -4.25
N ARG A 321 -14.67 -2.78 -5.56
CA ARG A 321 -15.72 -2.91 -6.59
C ARG A 321 -16.49 -4.22 -6.48
N VAL A 322 -15.79 -5.36 -6.36
CA VAL A 322 -16.40 -6.70 -6.32
C VAL A 322 -17.27 -6.89 -5.08
N LEU A 323 -16.85 -6.36 -3.93
CA LEU A 323 -17.62 -6.42 -2.68
C LEU A 323 -18.64 -5.26 -2.54
N GLY A 324 -18.67 -4.35 -3.52
CA GLY A 324 -19.56 -3.19 -3.55
C GLY A 324 -19.46 -2.31 -2.30
N LEU A 325 -18.27 -2.12 -1.72
CA LEU A 325 -18.09 -1.56 -0.37
C LEU A 325 -18.58 -0.10 -0.25
N LEU A 326 -18.65 0.63 -1.36
CA LEU A 326 -19.05 2.02 -1.40
C LEU A 326 -20.55 2.18 -1.70
N ASN A 327 -21.22 3.04 -0.92
CA ASN A 327 -22.57 3.52 -1.25
C ASN A 327 -22.55 4.52 -2.42
N GLU A 328 -23.71 4.95 -2.92
CA GLU A 328 -23.81 5.82 -4.10
C GLU A 328 -23.03 7.14 -3.94
N GLU A 329 -23.14 7.78 -2.77
CA GLU A 329 -22.47 9.04 -2.48
C GLU A 329 -20.95 8.86 -2.38
N GLN A 330 -20.49 7.80 -1.71
CA GLN A 330 -19.08 7.42 -1.68
C GLN A 330 -18.54 7.09 -3.08
N GLN A 331 -19.34 6.47 -3.96
CA GLN A 331 -18.93 6.27 -5.36
C GLN A 331 -18.76 7.59 -6.10
N ARG A 332 -19.63 8.59 -5.85
CA ARG A 332 -19.50 9.95 -6.41
C ARG A 332 -18.22 10.62 -5.93
N LEU A 333 -17.97 10.62 -4.62
CA LEU A 333 -16.74 11.15 -4.01
C LEU A 333 -15.49 10.40 -4.51
N SER A 334 -15.56 9.09 -4.65
CA SER A 334 -14.46 8.26 -5.16
C SER A 334 -14.08 8.62 -6.59
N ARG A 335 -15.04 8.91 -7.47
CA ARG A 335 -14.75 9.37 -8.84
C ARG A 335 -14.05 10.73 -8.84
N ALA A 336 -14.48 11.65 -7.96
CA ALA A 336 -13.86 12.96 -7.82
C ALA A 336 -12.42 12.90 -7.27
N LEU A 337 -12.15 11.96 -6.36
CA LEU A 337 -10.80 11.67 -5.86
C LEU A 337 -9.95 10.97 -6.93
N GLN A 338 -10.52 10.05 -7.71
CA GLN A 338 -9.82 9.34 -8.77
C GLN A 338 -9.31 10.30 -9.85
N LEU A 339 -10.09 11.32 -10.24
CA LEU A 339 -9.63 12.34 -11.18
C LEU A 339 -8.38 13.07 -10.68
N ARG A 340 -8.37 13.50 -9.40
CA ARG A 340 -7.21 14.17 -8.77
C ARG A 340 -6.00 13.25 -8.66
N TRP A 341 -6.27 11.99 -8.34
CA TRP A 341 -5.27 10.94 -8.29
C TRP A 341 -4.60 10.77 -9.65
N ASP A 342 -5.40 10.67 -10.73
CA ASP A 342 -4.91 10.57 -12.12
C ASP A 342 -4.05 11.78 -12.51
N LEU A 343 -4.51 13.00 -12.22
CA LEU A 343 -3.77 14.24 -12.47
C LEU A 343 -2.43 14.29 -11.73
N THR A 344 -2.44 13.88 -10.46
CA THR A 344 -1.23 13.84 -9.62
C THR A 344 -0.22 12.84 -10.16
N LEU A 345 -0.66 11.62 -10.49
CA LEU A 345 0.22 10.62 -11.08
C LEU A 345 0.84 11.12 -12.38
N SER A 346 0.03 11.67 -13.28
CA SER A 346 0.49 12.19 -14.57
C SER A 346 1.52 13.32 -14.39
N TYR A 347 1.25 14.27 -13.50
CA TYR A 347 2.16 15.37 -13.19
C TYR A 347 3.52 14.86 -12.69
N TRP A 348 3.52 14.07 -11.62
CA TRP A 348 4.75 13.61 -10.98
C TRP A 348 5.52 12.60 -11.85
N ALA A 349 4.83 11.76 -12.62
CA ALA A 349 5.48 10.90 -13.61
C ALA A 349 6.20 11.71 -14.69
N THR A 350 5.56 12.78 -15.17
CA THR A 350 6.16 13.70 -16.16
C THR A 350 7.37 14.40 -15.57
N VAL A 351 7.28 14.94 -14.35
CA VAL A 351 8.40 15.61 -13.67
C VAL A 351 9.58 14.65 -13.44
N ALA A 352 9.30 13.44 -12.95
CA ALA A 352 10.32 12.46 -12.59
C ALA A 352 11.06 11.88 -13.80
N THR A 353 10.39 11.81 -14.96
CA THR A 353 10.93 11.21 -16.21
C THR A 353 11.21 12.23 -17.31
N PHE A 354 11.16 13.53 -16.98
CA PHE A 354 11.32 14.62 -17.93
C PHE A 354 12.67 14.59 -18.66
N GLY A 355 12.66 14.90 -19.96
CA GLY A 355 13.85 15.01 -20.82
C GLY A 355 13.90 13.97 -21.94
N ASP A 356 15.06 13.86 -22.60
CA ASP A 356 15.26 13.01 -23.79
C ASP A 356 15.51 11.52 -23.45
N GLY A 357 15.24 11.12 -22.21
CA GLY A 357 15.35 9.73 -21.74
C GLY A 357 16.77 9.25 -21.38
N GLN A 358 17.81 10.05 -21.61
CA GLN A 358 19.20 9.69 -21.28
C GLN A 358 19.45 9.58 -19.77
N VAL A 359 19.08 10.60 -19.01
CA VAL A 359 19.13 10.61 -17.54
C VAL A 359 17.87 11.28 -17.05
N TRP A 360 17.10 10.58 -16.24
CA TRP A 360 15.87 11.12 -15.66
C TRP A 360 16.16 11.90 -14.39
N PRO A 361 15.38 12.95 -14.07
CA PRO A 361 15.47 13.63 -12.78
C PRO A 361 15.42 12.68 -11.57
N LEU A 362 14.64 11.59 -11.66
CA LEU A 362 14.53 10.57 -10.63
C LEU A 362 15.82 9.75 -10.37
N GLU A 363 16.71 9.68 -11.35
CA GLU A 363 17.94 8.88 -11.29
C GLU A 363 19.12 9.61 -10.62
N ASP A 364 18.90 10.84 -10.15
CA ASP A 364 19.89 11.66 -9.47
C ASP A 364 19.44 11.98 -8.02
N PRO A 365 19.51 11.00 -7.11
CA PRO A 365 19.19 11.23 -5.70
C PRO A 365 20.24 12.14 -5.02
N PRO A 366 19.90 12.79 -3.88
CA PRO A 366 18.56 12.87 -3.29
C PRO A 366 17.68 13.93 -3.95
N TRP A 367 16.38 13.63 -4.06
CA TRP A 367 15.35 14.50 -4.60
C TRP A 367 15.20 15.76 -3.73
N GLN A 368 14.98 16.90 -4.39
CA GLN A 368 14.71 18.18 -3.75
C GLN A 368 13.29 18.64 -4.09
N THR A 369 12.46 18.84 -3.05
CA THR A 369 11.13 19.45 -3.17
C THR A 369 11.24 20.96 -3.35
N THR A 370 10.20 21.60 -3.87
CA THR A 370 10.17 23.05 -4.19
C THR A 370 10.29 23.97 -2.97
N ASP A 371 9.96 23.46 -1.78
CA ASP A 371 10.26 24.08 -0.47
C ASP A 371 11.74 23.93 -0.03
N ARG A 372 12.61 23.43 -0.93
CA ARG A 372 14.05 23.22 -0.78
C ARG A 372 14.45 22.10 0.19
N LEU A 373 13.52 21.29 0.69
CA LEU A 373 13.87 20.11 1.45
C LEU A 373 14.47 19.05 0.53
N ARG A 374 15.58 18.42 0.95
CA ARG A 374 16.32 17.44 0.16
C ARG A 374 16.58 16.18 0.97
N SER A 375 16.18 15.01 0.45
CA SER A 375 16.35 13.73 1.13
C SER A 375 16.17 12.54 0.19
N GLU A 376 16.89 11.45 0.47
CA GLU A 376 16.73 10.13 -0.15
C GLU A 376 15.30 9.60 0.06
N TYR A 377 14.65 9.98 1.17
CA TYR A 377 13.25 9.67 1.42
C TYR A 377 12.33 10.29 0.36
N TYR A 378 12.59 11.53 -0.05
CA TYR A 378 11.79 12.16 -1.12
C TYR A 378 12.00 11.47 -2.46
N THR A 379 13.21 11.00 -2.79
CA THR A 379 13.42 10.16 -3.98
C THR A 379 12.55 8.92 -3.90
N LEU A 380 12.55 8.22 -2.76
CA LEU A 380 11.72 7.03 -2.54
C LEU A 380 10.21 7.35 -2.71
N LEU A 381 9.74 8.48 -2.20
CA LEU A 381 8.37 8.94 -2.42
C LEU A 381 8.05 9.16 -3.90
N VAL A 382 8.92 9.82 -4.66
CA VAL A 382 8.70 10.01 -6.10
C VAL A 382 8.68 8.68 -6.84
N THR A 383 9.57 7.73 -6.52
CA THR A 383 9.50 6.38 -7.14
C THR A 383 8.14 5.72 -6.93
N SER A 384 7.51 5.95 -5.78
CA SER A 384 6.19 5.39 -5.44
C SER A 384 5.10 5.89 -6.39
N ILE A 385 5.13 7.19 -6.72
CA ILE A 385 4.16 7.81 -7.62
C ILE A 385 4.38 7.34 -9.06
N VAL A 386 5.64 7.33 -9.50
CA VAL A 386 6.00 6.92 -10.87
C VAL A 386 5.63 5.46 -11.13
N VAL A 387 5.87 4.56 -10.18
CA VAL A 387 5.52 3.13 -10.34
C VAL A 387 4.02 2.94 -10.55
N LYS A 388 3.17 3.70 -9.85
CA LYS A 388 1.70 3.64 -10.02
C LYS A 388 1.24 4.13 -11.39
N ASP A 389 1.89 5.18 -11.91
CA ASP A 389 1.64 5.62 -13.29
C ASP A 389 2.06 4.55 -14.31
N LEU A 390 3.24 3.95 -14.11
CA LEU A 390 3.78 2.91 -14.99
C LEU A 390 2.96 1.62 -14.98
N GLU A 391 2.34 1.23 -13.86
CA GLU A 391 1.44 0.08 -13.78
C GLU A 391 0.29 0.15 -14.81
N ARG A 392 -0.11 1.37 -15.19
CA ARG A 392 -1.17 1.60 -16.18
C ARG A 392 -0.67 1.51 -17.62
N ARG A 393 0.65 1.60 -17.85
CA ARG A 393 1.28 1.62 -19.17
C ARG A 393 1.79 0.22 -19.52
N ARG A 394 1.40 -0.31 -20.69
CA ARG A 394 1.93 -1.60 -21.18
C ARG A 394 3.39 -1.46 -21.63
N GLY A 395 4.20 -2.49 -21.38
CA GLY A 395 5.59 -2.58 -21.87
C GLY A 395 6.61 -1.75 -21.09
N ALA A 396 6.37 -1.51 -19.80
CA ALA A 396 7.19 -0.65 -18.96
C ALA A 396 8.41 -1.34 -18.31
N ASP A 397 8.73 -2.60 -18.62
CA ASP A 397 9.79 -3.38 -17.93
C ASP A 397 11.14 -2.67 -17.86
N ASN A 398 11.60 -2.08 -18.98
CA ASN A 398 12.84 -1.31 -19.00
C ASN A 398 12.79 -0.09 -18.06
N LEU A 399 11.63 0.57 -17.94
CA LEU A 399 11.42 1.72 -17.06
C LEU A 399 11.38 1.28 -15.59
N LEU A 400 10.68 0.19 -15.31
CA LEU A 400 10.61 -0.44 -13.98
C LEU A 400 11.99 -0.92 -13.51
N ALA A 401 12.81 -1.46 -14.41
CA ALA A 401 14.18 -1.86 -14.12
C ALA A 401 15.07 -0.66 -13.74
N ARG A 402 14.95 0.47 -14.44
CA ARG A 402 15.65 1.72 -14.10
C ARG A 402 15.28 2.18 -12.69
N ILE A 403 14.00 2.20 -12.35
CA ILE A 403 13.54 2.52 -10.99
C ILE A 403 14.08 1.51 -9.98
N GLY A 404 14.14 0.23 -10.34
CA GLY A 404 14.74 -0.81 -9.51
C GLY A 404 16.21 -0.55 -9.15
N THR A 405 16.99 0.02 -10.07
CA THR A 405 18.36 0.48 -9.81
C THR A 405 18.36 1.63 -8.79
N VAL A 406 17.49 2.64 -8.96
CA VAL A 406 17.34 3.74 -8.01
C VAL A 406 17.01 3.20 -6.61
N LEU A 407 16.10 2.22 -6.48
CA LEU A 407 15.81 1.60 -5.18
C LEU A 407 17.02 0.90 -4.57
N ALA A 408 17.86 0.24 -5.38
CA ALA A 408 19.07 -0.41 -4.89
C ALA A 408 20.10 0.63 -4.38
N ASP A 409 20.20 1.78 -5.04
CA ASP A 409 21.06 2.88 -4.62
C ASP A 409 20.57 3.51 -3.32
N LEU A 410 19.27 3.82 -3.22
CA LEU A 410 18.63 4.29 -1.98
C LEU A 410 18.83 3.29 -0.82
N ALA A 411 18.75 1.99 -1.09
CA ALA A 411 18.99 0.94 -0.10
C ALA A 411 20.45 0.92 0.41
N ASN A 412 21.40 1.33 -0.43
CA ASN A 412 22.81 1.47 -0.05
C ASN A 412 23.04 2.77 0.74
N GLU A 413 22.52 3.90 0.24
CA GLU A 413 22.69 5.23 0.84
C GLU A 413 22.03 5.31 2.22
N GLY A 414 20.82 4.77 2.36
CA GLY A 414 20.10 4.71 3.63
C GLY A 414 20.59 3.61 4.58
N ARG A 415 21.69 2.91 4.30
CA ARG A 415 22.27 1.86 5.20
C ARG A 415 21.32 0.73 5.55
N VAL A 416 20.39 0.44 4.66
CA VAL A 416 19.51 -0.73 4.78
C VAL A 416 20.25 -2.00 4.39
N THR A 417 21.00 -1.95 3.28
CA THR A 417 21.69 -3.13 2.72
C THR A 417 23.19 -3.18 3.00
N ARG A 418 23.78 -2.10 3.55
CA ARG A 418 25.19 -2.01 3.95
C ARG A 418 25.31 -1.71 5.44
N GLN A 419 26.42 -2.13 6.05
CA GLN A 419 26.75 -1.72 7.41
C GLN A 419 26.98 -0.21 7.46
N SER A 420 26.49 0.43 8.53
CA SER A 420 26.80 1.82 8.84
C SER A 420 28.25 1.97 9.28
N ARG A 421 28.82 3.14 9.04
CA ARG A 421 30.04 3.62 9.71
C ARG A 421 29.67 4.75 10.67
N ASP A 422 30.53 5.06 11.63
CA ASP A 422 30.32 6.21 12.51
C ASP A 422 30.11 7.49 11.68
N SER A 423 29.13 8.32 12.05
CA SER A 423 28.73 9.58 11.40
C SER A 423 27.98 9.50 10.05
N ASP A 424 27.40 8.35 9.69
CA ASP A 424 26.64 8.21 8.44
C ASP A 424 25.32 9.00 8.40
N SER A 425 25.14 9.85 7.38
CA SER A 425 23.90 10.63 7.22
C SER A 425 22.67 9.75 6.99
N GLY A 426 22.85 8.55 6.41
CA GLY A 426 21.76 7.61 6.16
C GLY A 426 21.04 7.13 7.43
N ILE A 427 21.72 7.17 8.60
CA ILE A 427 21.11 6.79 9.89
C ILE A 427 19.92 7.70 10.23
N ARG A 428 19.97 8.97 9.81
CA ARG A 428 18.91 9.96 10.08
C ARG A 428 17.57 9.60 9.44
N LEU A 429 17.57 8.78 8.38
CA LEU A 429 16.35 8.25 7.76
C LEU A 429 15.61 7.23 8.65
N HIS A 430 16.27 6.77 9.73
CA HIS A 430 15.74 5.76 10.64
C HIS A 430 15.54 6.28 12.06
N SER A 431 16.45 7.11 12.56
CA SER A 431 16.32 7.78 13.85
C SER A 431 17.12 9.09 13.86
N PRO A 432 16.52 10.23 14.27
CA PRO A 432 15.13 10.36 14.72
C PRO A 432 14.09 10.10 13.62
N GLY A 433 14.48 10.17 12.35
CA GLY A 433 13.59 10.12 11.19
C GLY A 433 13.61 11.44 10.42
N LEU A 434 12.77 11.56 9.41
CA LEU A 434 12.57 12.79 8.66
C LEU A 434 11.52 13.66 9.35
N LEU A 435 11.85 14.94 9.55
CA LEU A 435 10.97 15.94 10.12
C LEU A 435 10.38 16.80 8.99
N VAL A 436 9.05 16.83 8.88
CA VAL A 436 8.31 17.62 7.87
C VAL A 436 7.63 18.80 8.58
N PRO A 437 8.13 20.04 8.45
CA PRO A 437 7.48 21.22 9.01
C PRO A 437 6.12 21.46 8.36
N LEU A 438 5.09 21.86 9.14
CA LEU A 438 3.70 21.97 8.65
C LEU A 438 3.21 23.41 8.52
N GLU A 439 3.53 24.07 7.41
CA GLU A 439 3.25 25.50 7.21
C GLU A 439 1.74 25.82 7.21
N ARG A 440 1.36 26.90 7.90
CA ARG A 440 -0.01 27.43 7.91
C ARG A 440 -0.23 28.38 6.74
N GLY A 441 -1.45 28.43 6.22
CA GLY A 441 -1.84 29.44 5.23
C GLY A 441 -2.16 30.79 5.86
N ASP A 442 -1.17 31.66 6.08
CA ASP A 442 -1.40 33.04 6.55
C ASP A 442 -1.29 34.06 5.39
N GLU A 443 -2.27 34.98 5.27
CA GLU A 443 -2.27 36.07 4.28
C GLU A 443 -1.63 37.37 4.81
N ASP A 444 -1.30 37.45 6.10
CA ASP A 444 -1.11 38.76 6.74
C ASP A 444 0.07 38.82 7.70
N GLN A 445 1.23 38.27 7.28
CA GLN A 445 2.50 38.64 7.90
C GLN A 445 3.57 38.92 6.85
N PRO A 446 3.86 40.21 6.58
CA PRO A 446 4.96 40.63 5.72
C PRO A 446 6.36 40.22 6.21
N ASN A 447 6.47 39.40 7.28
CA ASN A 447 7.70 39.00 7.94
C ASN A 447 7.63 37.64 8.68
N GLY A 448 6.67 36.74 8.37
CA GLY A 448 6.68 35.36 8.85
C GLY A 448 6.79 35.15 10.38
N LYS A 449 6.37 36.11 11.21
CA LYS A 449 6.45 35.99 12.67
C LYS A 449 5.23 35.25 13.20
N VAL A 450 5.30 33.92 13.20
CA VAL A 450 4.44 33.05 14.03
C VAL A 450 4.05 33.80 15.32
N LYS A 451 2.75 33.90 15.63
CA LYS A 451 2.23 34.60 16.84
C LYS A 451 3.23 34.37 17.97
N LYS A 452 3.82 35.44 18.50
CA LYS A 452 4.95 35.37 19.43
C LYS A 452 4.65 34.35 20.56
N GLY A 453 5.25 33.16 20.48
CA GLY A 453 5.03 32.05 21.43
C GLY A 453 4.28 30.81 20.90
N GLU A 454 3.76 30.78 19.67
CA GLU A 454 3.19 29.57 19.08
C GLU A 454 4.31 28.74 18.40
N VAL A 455 4.41 27.45 18.74
CA VAL A 455 5.44 26.55 18.21
C VAL A 455 4.98 25.94 16.89
N GLN A 456 5.85 25.89 15.88
CA GLN A 456 5.54 25.29 14.59
C GLN A 456 5.42 23.76 14.71
N PRO A 457 4.25 23.14 14.44
CA PRO A 457 4.14 21.68 14.44
C PRO A 457 4.93 21.05 13.29
N VAL A 458 5.42 19.85 13.56
CA VAL A 458 6.23 19.01 12.66
C VAL A 458 5.63 17.61 12.61
N TRP A 459 5.67 16.99 11.44
CA TRP A 459 5.34 15.58 11.24
C TRP A 459 6.60 14.72 11.20
N LEU A 460 6.67 13.69 12.02
CA LEU A 460 7.81 12.78 12.07
C LEU A 460 7.55 11.54 11.22
N VAL A 461 8.50 11.21 10.35
CA VAL A 461 8.42 10.09 9.42
C VAL A 461 9.61 9.15 9.59
N THR A 462 9.35 7.87 9.86
CA THR A 462 10.40 6.88 10.18
C THR A 462 10.38 5.65 9.27
N GLU A 463 9.48 5.59 8.28
CA GLU A 463 9.16 4.38 7.50
C GLU A 463 10.09 4.07 6.31
N PHE A 464 11.26 4.71 6.19
CA PHE A 464 12.10 4.59 4.99
C PHE A 464 12.37 3.14 4.55
N ALA A 465 12.75 2.25 5.48
CA ALA A 465 13.08 0.86 5.14
C ALA A 465 11.84 -0.01 4.84
N SER A 466 10.73 0.19 5.54
CA SER A 466 9.48 -0.56 5.29
C SER A 466 8.86 -0.13 3.97
N LEU A 467 8.86 1.17 3.66
CA LEU A 467 8.42 1.70 2.38
C LEU A 467 9.30 1.19 1.23
N LEU A 468 10.63 1.20 1.40
CA LEU A 468 11.58 0.68 0.41
C LEU A 468 11.32 -0.80 0.10
N LEU A 469 11.05 -1.61 1.13
CA LEU A 469 10.66 -3.02 0.95
C LEU A 469 9.40 -3.13 0.08
N GLN A 470 8.33 -2.42 0.47
CA GLN A 470 7.05 -2.45 -0.22
C GLN A 470 7.22 -2.07 -1.69
N ARG A 471 7.99 -1.01 -2.00
CA ARG A 471 8.23 -0.59 -3.39
C ARG A 471 9.02 -1.61 -4.18
N ALA A 472 10.07 -2.21 -3.60
CA ALA A 472 10.83 -3.26 -4.28
C ALA A 472 9.95 -4.48 -4.65
N ILE A 473 9.03 -4.88 -3.76
CA ILE A 473 8.09 -5.98 -4.00
C ILE A 473 7.06 -5.62 -5.07
N VAL A 474 6.48 -4.42 -5.01
CA VAL A 474 5.49 -3.96 -5.99
C VAL A 474 6.11 -3.95 -7.40
N ILE A 475 7.29 -3.36 -7.58
CA ILE A 475 7.98 -3.36 -8.88
C ILE A 475 8.31 -4.78 -9.33
N ALA A 476 8.81 -5.64 -8.43
CA ALA A 476 9.06 -7.04 -8.75
C ALA A 476 7.79 -7.82 -9.17
N GLY A 477 6.60 -7.37 -8.73
CA GLY A 477 5.32 -7.92 -9.15
C GLY A 477 4.80 -7.43 -10.49
N LEU A 478 5.34 -6.32 -11.01
CA LEU A 478 4.99 -5.74 -12.31
C LEU A 478 5.92 -6.21 -13.43
N LEU A 479 7.17 -6.57 -13.10
CA LEU A 479 8.14 -7.04 -14.08
C LEU A 479 7.75 -8.40 -14.69
N THR A 480 7.86 -8.49 -16.02
CA THR A 480 7.75 -9.75 -16.77
C THR A 480 9.11 -10.39 -17.00
N ASP A 481 10.19 -9.60 -17.02
CA ASP A 481 11.57 -10.10 -17.07
C ASP A 481 11.96 -10.85 -15.78
N VAL A 482 12.30 -12.13 -15.93
CA VAL A 482 12.63 -13.03 -14.81
C VAL A 482 13.94 -12.63 -14.12
N GLU A 483 14.93 -12.12 -14.85
CA GLU A 483 16.23 -11.76 -14.29
C GLU A 483 16.14 -10.48 -13.47
N GLN A 484 15.52 -9.44 -14.02
CA GLN A 484 15.27 -8.17 -13.33
C GLN A 484 14.38 -8.38 -12.11
N ARG A 485 13.32 -9.19 -12.24
CA ARG A 485 12.50 -9.58 -11.09
C ARG A 485 13.35 -10.26 -10.02
N ALA A 486 14.21 -11.21 -10.39
CA ALA A 486 15.07 -11.89 -9.42
C ALA A 486 16.05 -10.94 -8.71
N VAL A 487 16.55 -9.90 -9.39
CA VAL A 487 17.38 -8.85 -8.75
C VAL A 487 16.59 -8.12 -7.66
N LEU A 488 15.38 -7.64 -7.96
CA LEU A 488 14.55 -6.95 -6.98
C LEU A 488 14.10 -7.85 -5.83
N MET A 489 13.80 -9.12 -6.10
CA MET A 489 13.47 -10.07 -5.03
C MET A 489 14.65 -10.29 -4.07
N ARG A 490 15.89 -10.30 -4.57
CA ARG A 490 17.10 -10.35 -3.72
C ARG A 490 17.29 -9.07 -2.92
N LEU A 491 16.97 -7.91 -3.51
CA LEU A 491 16.97 -6.64 -2.78
C LEU A 491 15.94 -6.66 -1.65
N ALA A 492 14.71 -7.11 -1.92
CA ALA A 492 13.65 -7.27 -0.93
C ALA A 492 14.07 -8.21 0.22
N ASP A 493 14.69 -9.35 -0.07
CA ASP A 493 15.21 -10.26 0.96
C ASP A 493 16.25 -9.55 1.87
N ARG A 494 17.15 -8.73 1.31
CA ARG A 494 18.14 -7.97 2.12
C ARG A 494 17.52 -6.86 2.96
N ILE A 495 16.49 -6.18 2.43
CA ILE A 495 15.74 -5.18 3.19
C ILE A 495 14.97 -5.85 4.33
N TRP A 496 14.38 -7.02 4.08
CA TRP A 496 13.73 -7.82 5.11
C TRP A 496 14.69 -8.20 6.25
N ASP A 497 15.90 -8.66 5.92
CA ASP A 497 16.94 -8.97 6.93
C ASP A 497 17.28 -7.73 7.80
N HIS A 498 17.21 -6.52 7.25
CA HIS A 498 17.35 -5.28 8.02
C HIS A 498 16.15 -5.05 8.95
N LEU A 499 14.92 -5.20 8.45
CA LEU A 499 13.70 -5.00 9.24
C LEU A 499 13.59 -6.02 10.38
N VAL A 500 13.91 -7.29 10.15
CA VAL A 500 13.88 -8.33 11.20
C VAL A 500 14.80 -8.00 12.36
N ARG A 501 15.99 -7.44 12.09
CA ARG A 501 16.93 -7.02 13.15
C ARG A 501 16.39 -5.89 14.02
N ARG A 502 15.48 -5.08 13.49
CA ARG A 502 14.83 -3.96 14.21
C ARG A 502 13.63 -4.37 15.07
N ARG A 503 13.37 -5.66 15.25
CA ARG A 503 12.30 -6.12 16.14
C ARG A 503 12.64 -5.85 17.60
N LEU A 504 11.63 -5.50 18.39
CA LEU A 504 11.73 -5.46 19.84
C LEU A 504 12.02 -6.86 20.39
N THR A 505 12.92 -6.91 21.37
CA THR A 505 13.36 -8.15 22.05
C THR A 505 12.72 -8.34 23.42
N GLY A 506 12.07 -7.30 23.97
CA GLY A 506 11.39 -7.36 25.27
C GLY A 506 10.17 -8.30 25.24
N PRO A 507 9.91 -9.07 26.31
CA PRO A 507 8.91 -10.16 26.29
C PRO A 507 7.48 -9.68 26.03
N ALA A 508 7.11 -8.49 26.50
CA ALA A 508 5.77 -7.93 26.28
C ALA A 508 5.51 -7.69 24.78
N HIS A 509 6.50 -7.14 24.07
CA HIS A 509 6.35 -6.64 22.69
C HIS A 509 7.22 -7.37 21.67
N LEU A 510 7.68 -8.57 22.02
CA LEU A 510 8.55 -9.41 21.18
C LEU A 510 7.97 -9.55 19.76
N ASN A 511 8.80 -9.36 18.73
CA ASN A 511 8.43 -9.40 17.32
C ASN A 511 7.55 -8.23 16.81
N LEU A 512 7.37 -7.16 17.59
CA LEU A 512 6.85 -5.88 17.07
C LEU A 512 8.00 -4.92 16.76
N TRP A 513 7.69 -3.82 16.07
CA TRP A 513 8.63 -2.78 15.70
C TRP A 513 8.40 -1.52 16.52
N ASP A 514 9.35 -0.60 16.65
CA ASP A 514 10.61 -0.52 15.92
C ASP A 514 11.82 -0.30 16.84
N GLN A 515 12.93 -0.99 16.65
CA GLN A 515 14.13 -0.88 17.48
C GLN A 515 15.36 -0.56 16.63
N PRO A 516 15.56 0.71 16.22
CA PRO A 516 16.72 1.10 15.40
C PRO A 516 18.07 0.80 16.06
N SER A 517 18.14 0.86 17.39
CA SER A 517 19.35 0.59 18.19
C SER A 517 19.90 -0.83 18.03
N ASN A 518 19.08 -1.79 17.61
CA ASN A 518 19.55 -3.14 17.28
C ASN A 518 20.40 -3.19 16.00
N VAL A 519 20.34 -2.15 15.16
CA VAL A 519 21.06 -2.09 13.88
C VAL A 519 22.11 -0.99 13.88
N PHE A 520 21.86 0.12 14.58
CA PHE A 520 22.73 1.27 14.60
C PHE A 520 23.21 1.57 16.01
N GLU A 521 24.51 1.79 16.16
CA GLU A 521 25.13 2.16 17.43
C GLU A 521 24.77 3.60 17.82
N GLY A 522 24.67 3.87 19.12
CA GLY A 522 24.43 5.23 19.66
C GLY A 522 22.97 5.69 19.67
N ILE A 523 22.02 4.84 19.27
CA ILE A 523 20.58 5.11 19.39
C ILE A 523 20.05 4.54 20.71
N SER A 524 19.19 5.29 21.39
CA SER A 524 18.53 4.83 22.61
C SER A 524 17.53 3.71 22.35
N ASP A 525 17.44 2.77 23.29
CA ASP A 525 16.46 1.70 23.23
C ASP A 525 15.03 2.20 23.51
N PHE A 526 14.07 1.72 22.73
CA PHE A 526 12.65 1.91 23.01
C PHE A 526 12.08 0.71 23.75
N LYS A 527 11.12 0.96 24.65
CA LYS A 527 10.45 -0.08 25.43
C LYS A 527 9.14 -0.54 24.80
N GLU A 528 8.47 0.37 24.09
CA GLU A 528 7.14 0.15 23.51
C GLU A 528 7.19 0.14 21.98
N PRO A 529 6.25 -0.56 21.32
CA PRO A 529 6.19 -0.62 19.87
C PRO A 529 5.77 0.72 19.27
N SER A 530 6.30 1.01 18.09
CA SER A 530 5.75 2.00 17.16
C SER A 530 4.73 1.28 16.27
N TRP A 531 3.46 1.62 16.44
CA TRP A 531 2.39 1.06 15.61
C TRP A 531 2.48 1.57 14.17
N TYR A 532 2.91 2.83 13.99
CA TYR A 532 3.25 3.38 12.69
C TYR A 532 4.22 2.49 11.93
N TYR A 533 5.37 2.17 12.52
CA TYR A 533 6.35 1.33 11.83
C TYR A 533 5.88 -0.12 11.66
N THR A 534 5.22 -0.68 12.69
CA THR A 534 4.72 -2.06 12.68
C THR A 534 3.69 -2.25 11.57
N GLU A 535 2.76 -1.31 11.41
CA GLU A 535 1.73 -1.35 10.38
C GLU A 535 2.35 -1.28 8.98
N ARG A 536 3.36 -0.44 8.75
CA ARG A 536 4.08 -0.37 7.46
C ARG A 536 4.82 -1.66 7.12
N VAL A 537 5.34 -2.37 8.13
CA VAL A 537 5.89 -3.72 7.94
C VAL A 537 4.79 -4.71 7.55
N VAL A 538 3.61 -4.64 8.17
CA VAL A 538 2.45 -5.47 7.80
C VAL A 538 2.02 -5.19 6.35
N GLN A 539 1.95 -3.93 5.91
CA GLN A 539 1.65 -3.59 4.52
C GLN A 539 2.64 -4.22 3.53
N GLY A 540 3.94 -4.19 3.84
CA GLY A 540 4.97 -4.85 3.04
C GLY A 540 4.81 -6.37 2.96
N LEU A 541 4.44 -7.01 4.08
CA LEU A 541 4.18 -8.45 4.14
C LEU A 541 2.91 -8.84 3.38
N VAL A 542 1.85 -8.04 3.47
CA VAL A 542 0.62 -8.23 2.69
C VAL A 542 0.90 -8.12 1.19
N SER A 543 1.66 -7.10 0.79
CA SER A 543 2.11 -6.92 -0.60
C SER A 543 2.91 -8.13 -1.09
N THR A 544 3.78 -8.69 -0.23
CA THR A 544 4.53 -9.92 -0.52
C THR A 544 3.62 -11.13 -0.68
N ALA A 545 2.69 -11.34 0.24
CA ALA A 545 1.77 -12.47 0.20
C ALA A 545 0.92 -12.44 -1.08
N ASN A 546 0.47 -11.25 -1.47
CA ASN A 546 -0.27 -11.05 -2.72
C ASN A 546 0.60 -11.35 -3.95
N LEU A 547 1.87 -10.91 -3.97
CA LEU A 547 2.81 -11.25 -5.04
C LEU A 547 3.04 -12.76 -5.15
N LEU A 548 3.25 -13.45 -4.03
CA LEU A 548 3.50 -14.90 -4.01
C LEU A 548 2.26 -15.73 -4.37
N SER A 549 1.07 -15.16 -4.23
CA SER A 549 -0.19 -15.79 -4.61
C SER A 549 -0.49 -15.69 -6.12
N ARG A 550 0.26 -14.85 -6.86
CA ARG A 550 0.13 -14.75 -8.32
C ARG A 550 0.68 -15.99 -9.02
N GLU A 551 0.20 -16.24 -10.23
CA GLU A 551 0.75 -17.30 -11.07
C GLU A 551 2.24 -17.05 -11.38
N PRO A 552 3.06 -18.11 -11.50
CA PRO A 552 4.46 -17.97 -11.87
C PRO A 552 4.61 -17.27 -13.22
N LEU A 553 5.70 -16.52 -13.40
CA LEU A 553 6.01 -15.93 -14.69
C LEU A 553 6.24 -17.02 -15.73
N VAL A 554 5.60 -16.84 -16.88
CA VAL A 554 5.72 -17.69 -18.05
C VAL A 554 6.82 -17.10 -18.93
N ASN A 555 7.82 -17.91 -19.26
CA ASN A 555 8.89 -17.55 -20.19
C ASN A 555 8.65 -18.30 -21.51
N ASP A 556 8.58 -17.57 -22.62
CA ASP A 556 8.35 -18.12 -23.96
C ASP A 556 9.33 -19.25 -24.31
N ARG A 557 10.60 -19.13 -23.93
CA ARG A 557 11.60 -20.18 -24.17
C ARG A 557 11.27 -21.46 -23.40
N SER A 558 10.79 -21.32 -22.17
CA SER A 558 10.36 -22.46 -21.35
C SER A 558 9.09 -23.09 -21.90
N VAL A 559 8.16 -22.28 -22.42
CA VAL A 559 6.94 -22.76 -23.08
C VAL A 559 7.28 -23.59 -24.31
N ILE A 560 8.08 -23.04 -25.24
CA ILE A 560 8.50 -23.73 -26.47
C ILE A 560 9.17 -25.07 -26.13
N ARG A 561 10.18 -25.04 -25.25
CA ARG A 561 10.89 -26.27 -24.85
C ARG A 561 9.96 -27.30 -24.21
N SER A 562 8.99 -26.86 -23.41
CA SER A 562 8.05 -27.77 -22.76
C SER A 562 7.06 -28.37 -23.74
N TYR A 563 6.67 -27.63 -24.79
CA TYR A 563 5.87 -28.15 -25.89
C TYR A 563 6.65 -29.19 -26.68
N ASP A 564 7.92 -28.92 -27.01
CA ASP A 564 8.76 -29.88 -27.75
C ASP A 564 8.86 -31.22 -27.01
N LEU A 565 9.13 -31.19 -25.70
CA LEU A 565 9.18 -32.40 -24.86
C LEU A 565 7.83 -33.11 -24.77
N LEU A 566 6.73 -32.35 -24.68
CA LEU A 566 5.40 -32.91 -24.59
C LEU A 566 4.98 -33.58 -25.90
N TYR A 567 5.27 -32.96 -27.05
CA TYR A 567 4.99 -33.54 -28.36
C TYR A 567 5.76 -34.84 -28.59
N GLU A 568 7.04 -34.89 -28.21
CA GLU A 568 7.83 -36.11 -28.27
C GLU A 568 7.23 -37.21 -27.38
N ALA A 569 6.87 -36.86 -26.13
CA ALA A 569 6.28 -37.80 -25.18
C ALA A 569 4.94 -38.37 -25.68
N GLU A 570 4.09 -37.54 -26.29
CA GLU A 570 2.82 -37.95 -26.88
C GLU A 570 3.05 -38.88 -28.08
N HIS A 571 3.98 -38.52 -28.97
CA HIS A 571 4.32 -39.36 -30.11
C HIS A 571 4.80 -40.75 -29.69
N LEU A 572 5.72 -40.82 -28.72
CA LEU A 572 6.24 -42.09 -28.21
C LEU A 572 5.18 -42.90 -27.48
N TYR A 573 4.28 -42.26 -26.73
CA TYR A 573 3.14 -42.93 -26.09
C TYR A 573 2.18 -43.52 -27.12
N ASP A 574 1.84 -42.78 -28.17
CA ASP A 574 0.96 -43.26 -29.25
C ASP A 574 1.61 -44.43 -30.00
N MET A 575 2.92 -44.37 -30.25
CA MET A 575 3.68 -45.49 -30.80
C MET A 575 3.62 -46.73 -29.89
N GLU A 576 3.73 -46.53 -28.58
CA GLU A 576 3.69 -47.61 -27.60
C GLU A 576 2.29 -48.26 -27.53
N LEU A 577 1.22 -47.48 -27.64
CA LEU A 577 -0.15 -48.01 -27.77
C LEU A 577 -0.34 -48.82 -29.05
N MET A 578 0.19 -48.34 -30.17
CA MET A 578 0.11 -49.00 -31.49
C MET A 578 0.89 -50.32 -31.53
N ARG A 579 2.00 -50.43 -30.77
CA ARG A 579 2.87 -51.61 -30.72
C ARG A 579 2.30 -52.78 -29.92
N GLY A 580 1.08 -52.65 -29.38
CA GLY A 580 0.29 -53.76 -28.86
C GLY A 580 0.21 -53.80 -27.33
N SER A 581 -0.77 -53.08 -26.77
CA SER A 581 -1.15 -53.17 -25.35
C SER A 581 -2.05 -54.38 -25.01
N SER A 582 -2.45 -55.16 -26.01
CA SER A 582 -3.40 -56.29 -25.88
C SER A 582 -2.82 -57.45 -25.05
N GLU A 583 -1.54 -57.79 -25.26
CA GLU A 583 -0.82 -58.87 -24.53
C GLU A 583 0.06 -58.36 -23.39
N ALA A 584 0.01 -57.05 -23.11
CA ALA A 584 0.86 -56.42 -22.10
C ALA A 584 0.51 -56.89 -20.67
N SER A 585 1.56 -57.18 -19.88
CA SER A 585 1.46 -57.50 -18.45
C SER A 585 0.64 -56.42 -17.70
N PRO A 586 -0.12 -56.77 -16.64
CA PRO A 586 -0.85 -55.81 -15.81
C PRO A 586 -0.01 -54.61 -15.37
N ARG A 587 1.28 -54.83 -15.07
CA ARG A 587 2.23 -53.78 -14.68
C ARG A 587 2.45 -52.75 -15.79
N VAL A 588 2.53 -53.19 -17.05
CA VAL A 588 2.70 -52.30 -18.21
C VAL A 588 1.42 -51.49 -18.45
N LYS A 589 0.24 -52.10 -18.26
CA LYS A 589 -1.06 -51.42 -18.35
C LYS A 589 -1.22 -50.31 -17.29
N ASP A 590 -0.78 -50.58 -16.07
CA ASP A 590 -0.77 -49.57 -14.99
C ASP A 590 0.17 -48.40 -15.31
N THR A 591 1.38 -48.70 -15.82
CA THR A 591 2.34 -47.67 -16.25
C THR A 591 1.78 -46.79 -17.36
N LEU A 592 1.16 -47.37 -18.39
CA LEU A 592 0.54 -46.62 -19.49
C LEU A 592 -0.62 -45.74 -19.01
N THR A 593 -1.43 -46.24 -18.07
CA THR A 593 -2.52 -45.45 -17.46
C THR A 593 -1.98 -44.25 -16.69
N ASN A 594 -0.89 -44.45 -15.94
CA ASN A 594 -0.22 -43.36 -15.22
C ASN A 594 0.41 -42.34 -16.19
N ILE A 595 1.08 -42.81 -17.25
CA ILE A 595 1.63 -41.94 -18.32
C ILE A 595 0.51 -41.08 -18.91
N ARG A 596 -0.63 -41.66 -19.28
CA ARG A 596 -1.78 -40.92 -19.81
C ARG A 596 -2.26 -39.82 -18.87
N SER A 597 -2.43 -40.12 -17.58
CA SER A 597 -2.87 -39.12 -16.59
C SER A 597 -1.87 -37.96 -16.47
N ARG A 598 -0.56 -38.26 -16.53
CA ARG A 598 0.50 -37.24 -16.51
C ARG A 598 0.55 -36.42 -17.80
N LEU A 599 0.33 -37.02 -18.97
CA LEU A 599 0.22 -36.29 -20.25
C LEU A 599 -0.96 -35.32 -20.23
N GLU A 600 -2.15 -35.78 -19.80
CA GLU A 600 -3.33 -34.93 -19.68
C GLU A 600 -3.10 -33.78 -18.69
N ARG A 601 -2.41 -34.04 -17.58
CA ARG A 601 -2.01 -32.98 -16.63
C ARG A 601 -1.02 -32.00 -17.26
N ALA A 602 0.01 -32.48 -17.96
CA ALA A 602 1.01 -31.65 -18.62
C ALA A 602 0.34 -30.71 -19.64
N ARG A 603 -0.57 -31.22 -20.48
CA ARG A 603 -1.38 -30.41 -21.41
C ARG A 603 -2.17 -29.31 -20.71
N ARG A 604 -2.83 -29.62 -19.59
CA ARG A 604 -3.64 -28.64 -18.86
C ARG A 604 -2.81 -27.52 -18.25
N ILE A 605 -1.58 -27.82 -17.80
CA ILE A 605 -0.77 -26.84 -17.06
C ILE A 605 0.29 -26.14 -17.91
N ILE A 606 0.55 -26.57 -19.15
CA ILE A 606 1.68 -26.05 -19.95
C ILE A 606 1.63 -24.53 -20.18
N ALA A 607 0.45 -23.96 -20.36
CA ALA A 607 0.27 -22.52 -20.55
C ALA A 607 0.56 -21.69 -19.28
N ILE A 608 0.38 -22.29 -18.09
CA ILE A 608 0.44 -21.59 -16.79
C ILE A 608 1.73 -21.94 -16.04
N ARG A 609 2.22 -23.18 -16.20
CA ARG A 609 3.37 -23.76 -15.50
C ARG A 609 4.21 -24.58 -16.49
N PRO A 610 4.82 -23.95 -17.51
CA PRO A 610 5.57 -24.66 -18.54
C PRO A 610 6.67 -25.53 -17.96
N GLY A 611 7.46 -25.04 -16.99
CA GLY A 611 8.51 -25.82 -16.36
C GLY A 611 8.00 -27.11 -15.68
N SER A 612 6.84 -27.08 -15.02
CA SER A 612 6.23 -28.27 -14.44
C SER A 612 5.70 -29.23 -15.51
N ALA A 613 5.13 -28.70 -16.60
CA ALA A 613 4.73 -29.51 -17.74
C ALA A 613 5.93 -30.20 -18.41
N GLY A 614 7.04 -29.48 -18.62
CA GLY A 614 8.27 -30.03 -19.15
C GLY A 614 8.90 -31.09 -18.25
N ALA A 615 8.85 -30.92 -16.92
CA ALA A 615 9.29 -31.94 -15.97
C ALA A 615 8.41 -33.20 -16.01
N LEU A 616 7.09 -33.04 -16.11
CA LEU A 616 6.17 -34.17 -16.32
C LEU A 616 6.47 -34.90 -17.64
N ALA A 617 6.64 -34.15 -18.74
CA ALA A 617 7.00 -34.72 -20.04
C ALA A 617 8.32 -35.47 -20.00
N THR A 618 9.35 -34.91 -19.35
CA THR A 618 10.64 -35.59 -19.15
C THR A 618 10.49 -36.90 -18.37
N GLY A 619 9.71 -36.91 -17.29
CA GLY A 619 9.44 -38.13 -16.53
C GLY A 619 8.67 -39.18 -17.33
N ILE A 620 7.78 -38.75 -18.23
CA ILE A 620 7.08 -39.64 -19.16
C ILE A 620 8.04 -40.24 -20.19
N LEU A 621 8.93 -39.43 -20.78
CA LEU A 621 9.96 -39.89 -21.70
C LEU A 621 10.87 -40.94 -21.05
N GLN A 622 11.25 -40.74 -19.79
CA GLN A 622 12.04 -41.71 -19.01
C GLN A 622 11.29 -43.04 -18.82
N ASP A 623 9.99 -43.00 -18.51
CA ASP A 623 9.19 -44.21 -18.35
C ASP A 623 9.01 -44.97 -19.68
N LEU A 624 8.80 -44.24 -20.78
CA LEU A 624 8.68 -44.82 -22.13
C LEU A 624 9.99 -45.44 -22.63
N ASP A 625 11.13 -44.77 -22.38
CA ASP A 625 12.45 -45.32 -22.68
C ASP A 625 12.72 -46.59 -21.86
N GLY A 626 12.31 -46.60 -20.58
CA GLY A 626 12.39 -47.79 -19.73
C GLY A 626 11.57 -48.97 -20.28
N LEU A 627 10.38 -48.73 -20.82
CA LEU A 627 9.57 -49.77 -21.47
C LEU A 627 10.24 -50.32 -22.74
N ASP A 628 10.83 -49.45 -23.56
CA ASP A 628 11.55 -49.87 -24.77
C ASP A 628 12.83 -50.66 -24.43
N ALA A 629 13.55 -50.25 -23.39
CA ALA A 629 14.75 -50.94 -22.91
C ALA A 629 14.46 -52.37 -22.43
N VAL A 630 13.44 -52.56 -21.58
CA VAL A 630 13.01 -53.90 -21.11
C VAL A 630 12.66 -54.81 -22.29
N ARG A 631 12.00 -54.27 -23.31
CA ARG A 631 11.63 -55.02 -24.51
C ARG A 631 12.85 -55.44 -25.33
N ARG A 632 13.85 -54.58 -25.49
CA ARG A 632 15.09 -54.94 -26.20
C ARG A 632 15.86 -56.05 -25.49
N THR A 633 15.81 -56.10 -24.16
CA THR A 633 16.40 -57.21 -23.39
C THR A 633 15.58 -58.49 -23.48
N ASP A 634 14.25 -58.42 -23.54
CA ASP A 634 13.40 -59.60 -23.72
C ASP A 634 13.45 -60.15 -25.17
N GLY A 635 13.75 -59.29 -26.15
CA GLY A 635 13.88 -59.64 -27.57
C GLY A 635 15.26 -60.13 -28.03
N THR A 636 16.27 -60.20 -27.15
CA THR A 636 17.64 -60.66 -27.48
C THR A 636 17.92 -62.12 -27.07
N GLY A 637 16.90 -62.89 -26.72
CA GLY A 637 16.97 -64.35 -26.63
C GLY A 637 16.68 -65.03 -27.96
N PHE A 638 17.67 -65.08 -28.86
CA PHE A 638 17.73 -66.04 -29.97
C PHE A 638 19.03 -66.85 -29.89
#